data_AF-A0A529MR42-F1
#
_entry.id   AF-A0A529MR42-F1
#
_cell.length_a   1.000
_cell.length_b   1.000
_cell.length_c   1.000
_cell.angle_alpha   90.00
_cell.angle_beta   90.00
_cell.angle_gamma   90.00
#
_symmetry.space_group_name_H-M   'P 1'
#
loop_
_entity.id
_entity.type
_entity.pdbx_description
1 polymer ?
#
loop_
_entity_poly.entity_id
_entity_poly.type
_entity_poly.pdbx_seq_one_letter_code
_entity_poly.pdbx_strand_id
1 'polypeptide(L)'
;RRLNVDYVATGSVRNLSGRIIVAVELVEVRTARIVWAETFEHRPDDIFVVLDDIGNSIVSSIAAEVTTVERNRAMLKAPNSLNAWEAYHRGLWHMYRFTRTENELAHQFFDMALKQDPTFARAYAGLS
;
A
#
# COMPACT_ATOMS: atom_id res chain seq x y z
N ARG A 1 16.25 15.89 -5.40
CA ARG A 1 15.07 15.48 -4.59
C ARG A 1 15.41 15.71 -3.12
N ARG A 2 14.64 16.54 -2.38
CA ARG A 2 14.96 16.90 -0.97
C ARG A 2 14.43 15.90 0.07
N LEU A 3 13.35 15.17 -0.24
CA LEU A 3 12.63 14.34 0.74
C LEU A 3 12.92 12.83 0.63
N ASN A 4 13.59 12.36 -0.43
CA ASN A 4 13.88 10.94 -0.68
C ASN A 4 12.71 9.98 -0.41
N VAL A 5 11.52 10.31 -0.92
CA VAL A 5 10.29 9.51 -0.80
C VAL A 5 9.82 9.04 -2.18
N ASP A 6 9.16 7.87 -2.22
CA ASP A 6 8.58 7.29 -3.44
C ASP A 6 7.18 7.84 -3.74
N TYR A 7 6.43 8.21 -2.70
CA TYR A 7 5.07 8.72 -2.77
C TYR A 7 4.92 10.01 -1.95
N VAL A 8 4.04 10.89 -2.42
CA VAL A 8 3.62 12.10 -1.70
C VAL A 8 2.11 12.12 -1.62
N ALA A 9 1.58 12.20 -0.40
CA ALA A 9 0.18 12.52 -0.17
C ALA A 9 0.04 14.04 -0.03
N THR A 10 -0.92 14.61 -0.74
CA THR A 10 -1.24 16.05 -0.69
C THR A 10 -2.76 16.22 -0.75
N GLY A 11 -3.27 17.35 -0.28
CA GLY A 11 -4.70 17.56 -0.19
C GLY A 11 -5.09 18.98 0.20
N SER A 12 -6.39 19.20 0.28
CA SER A 12 -6.97 20.46 0.72
C SER A 12 -8.21 20.23 1.58
N VAL A 13 -8.41 21.13 2.53
CA VAL A 13 -9.62 21.18 3.38
C VAL A 13 -10.37 22.45 3.05
N ARG A 14 -11.68 22.35 2.81
CA ARG A 14 -12.56 23.48 2.53
C ARG A 14 -13.78 23.41 3.43
N ASN A 15 -14.22 24.56 3.95
CA ASN A 15 -15.50 24.68 4.65
C ASN A 15 -16.47 25.48 3.76
N LEU A 16 -17.56 24.86 3.34
CA LEU A 16 -18.56 25.42 2.44
C LEU A 16 -19.96 25.16 3.01
N SER A 17 -20.68 26.24 3.33
CA SER A 17 -22.10 26.19 3.72
C SER A 17 -22.41 25.20 4.85
N GLY A 18 -21.52 25.08 5.85
CA GLY A 18 -21.68 24.11 6.94
C GLY A 18 -21.39 22.67 6.52
N ARG A 19 -20.46 22.47 5.59
CA ARG A 19 -19.87 21.17 5.24
C ARG A 19 -18.36 21.30 5.13
N ILE A 20 -17.65 20.29 5.62
CA ILE A 20 -16.21 20.16 5.44
C ILE A 20 -15.98 19.20 4.30
N ILE A 21 -15.18 19.64 3.34
CA ILE A 21 -14.76 18.87 2.18
C ILE A 21 -13.24 18.68 2.29
N VAL A 22 -12.79 17.43 2.37
CA VAL A 22 -11.37 17.06 2.40
C VAL A 22 -11.05 16.32 1.13
N ALA A 23 -10.25 16.92 0.25
CA ALA A 23 -9.73 16.26 -0.94
C ALA A 23 -8.30 15.82 -0.71
N VAL A 24 -7.97 14.57 -1.04
CA VAL A 24 -6.63 14.01 -0.88
C VAL A 24 -6.24 13.26 -2.15
N GLU A 25 -4.98 13.38 -2.55
CA GLU A 25 -4.38 12.63 -3.63
C GLU A 25 -3.02 12.05 -3.20
N LEU A 26 -2.69 10.88 -3.75
CA LEU A 26 -1.43 10.20 -3.57
C LEU A 26 -0.71 10.14 -4.92
N VAL A 27 0.50 10.69 -4.98
CA VAL A 27 1.29 10.83 -6.21
C VAL A 27 2.57 10.01 -6.13
N GLU A 28 2.85 9.18 -7.14
CA GLU A 28 4.15 8.52 -7.32
C GLU A 28 5.19 9.54 -7.82
N VAL A 29 6.23 9.80 -7.04
CA VAL A 29 7.21 10.87 -7.28
C VAL A 29 8.09 10.60 -8.51
N ARG A 30 8.24 9.34 -8.91
CA ARG A 30 9.06 8.94 -10.07
C ARG A 30 8.38 9.26 -11.41
N THR A 31 7.06 9.12 -11.46
CA THR A 31 6.30 9.25 -12.71
C THR A 31 5.39 10.47 -12.72
N ALA A 32 5.26 11.16 -11.57
CA ALA A 32 4.26 12.20 -11.33
C ALA A 32 2.81 11.73 -11.55
N ARG A 33 2.56 10.42 -11.46
CA ARG A 33 1.24 9.83 -11.64
C ARG A 33 0.46 9.89 -10.33
N ILE A 34 -0.78 10.36 -10.40
CA ILE A 34 -1.77 10.18 -9.32
C ILE A 34 -2.15 8.69 -9.28
N VAL A 35 -1.84 8.03 -8.18
CA VAL A 35 -2.17 6.60 -7.98
C VAL A 35 -3.48 6.42 -7.23
N TRP A 36 -3.90 7.43 -6.46
CA TRP A 36 -5.19 7.46 -5.78
C TRP A 36 -5.61 8.91 -5.52
N ALA A 37 -6.92 9.17 -5.54
CA ALA A 37 -7.50 10.43 -5.12
C ALA A 37 -8.90 10.18 -4.57
N GLU A 38 -9.25 10.84 -3.48
CA GLU A 38 -10.54 10.70 -2.81
C GLU A 38 -10.99 12.04 -2.23
N THR A 39 -12.31 12.20 -2.07
CA THR A 39 -12.91 13.37 -1.44
C THR A 39 -13.88 12.92 -0.36
N PHE A 40 -13.68 13.41 0.86
CA PHE A 40 -14.50 13.15 2.03
C PHE A 40 -15.37 14.37 2.32
N GLU A 41 -16.66 14.15 2.61
CA GLU A 41 -17.62 15.21 2.95
C GLU A 41 -18.28 14.95 4.30
N HIS A 42 -18.24 15.93 5.21
CA HIS A 42 -18.79 15.79 6.56
C HIS A 42 -19.48 17.06 7.06
N ARG A 43 -20.36 16.90 8.06
CA ARG A 43 -21.02 18.02 8.76
C ARG A 43 -20.13 18.53 9.90
N PRO A 44 -20.13 19.85 10.19
CA PRO A 44 -19.24 20.49 11.14
C PRO A 44 -19.54 20.16 12.61
N ASP A 45 -20.74 19.67 12.90
CA ASP A 45 -21.20 19.38 14.26
C ASP A 45 -20.34 18.31 14.97
N ASP A 46 -19.57 17.54 14.21
CA ASP A 46 -18.68 16.46 14.68
C ASP A 46 -17.20 16.67 14.28
N ILE A 47 -16.77 17.92 14.05
CA ILE A 47 -15.44 18.27 13.48
C ILE A 47 -14.25 17.45 14.00
N PHE A 48 -14.16 17.23 15.32
CA PHE A 48 -13.01 16.54 15.90
C PHE A 48 -13.08 15.02 15.70
N VAL A 49 -14.27 14.42 15.76
CA VAL A 49 -14.47 12.99 15.45
C VAL A 49 -14.23 12.74 13.97
N VAL A 50 -14.69 13.66 13.12
CA VAL A 50 -14.54 13.62 11.66
C VAL A 50 -13.06 13.65 11.23
N LEU A 51 -12.21 14.44 11.90
CA LEU A 51 -10.80 14.53 11.51
C LEU A 51 -10.03 13.24 11.79
N ASP A 52 -10.29 12.57 12.89
CA ASP A 52 -9.66 11.28 13.21
C ASP A 52 -10.14 10.17 12.27
N ASP A 53 -11.44 10.12 11.99
CA ASP A 53 -12.02 9.13 11.07
C ASP A 53 -11.51 9.32 9.63
N ILE A 54 -11.48 10.56 9.15
CA ILE A 54 -10.90 10.90 7.84
C ILE A 54 -9.41 10.56 7.83
N GLY A 55 -8.67 10.90 8.89
CA GLY A 55 -7.25 10.58 9.01
C GLY A 55 -6.98 9.08 8.91
N ASN A 56 -7.74 8.27 9.66
CA ASN A 56 -7.64 6.81 9.62
C ASN A 56 -8.01 6.24 8.24
N SER A 57 -9.06 6.78 7.61
CA SER A 57 -9.47 6.39 6.26
C SER A 57 -8.37 6.69 5.24
N ILE A 58 -7.79 7.90 5.28
CA ILE A 58 -6.67 8.30 4.42
C ILE A 58 -5.47 7.37 4.61
N VAL A 59 -5.06 7.09 5.85
CA VAL A 59 -3.91 6.22 6.12
C VAL A 59 -4.16 4.80 5.61
N SER A 60 -5.35 4.26 5.85
CA SER A 60 -5.75 2.93 5.37
C SER A 60 -5.74 2.86 3.84
N SER A 61 -6.35 3.86 3.18
CA SER A 61 -6.38 3.94 1.71
C SER A 61 -4.98 4.08 1.12
N ILE A 62 -4.13 4.96 1.65
CA ILE A 62 -2.75 5.12 1.20
C ILE A 62 -1.97 3.80 1.35
N ALA A 63 -2.06 3.13 2.50
CA ALA A 63 -1.35 1.87 2.73
C ALA A 63 -1.79 0.78 1.73
N ALA A 64 -3.10 0.68 1.48
CA ALA A 64 -3.65 -0.27 0.51
C ALA A 64 -3.20 0.03 -0.92
N GLU A 65 -3.20 1.30 -1.33
CA GLU A 65 -2.84 1.72 -2.67
C GLU A 65 -1.34 1.56 -2.94
N VAL A 66 -0.47 1.97 -2.00
CA VAL A 66 0.98 1.73 -2.10
C VAL A 66 1.26 0.24 -2.21
N THR A 67 0.62 -0.59 -1.37
CA THR A 67 0.78 -2.05 -1.42
C THR A 67 0.37 -2.62 -2.78
N THR A 68 -0.74 -2.16 -3.33
CA THR A 68 -1.25 -2.61 -4.63
C THR A 68 -0.30 -2.23 -5.77
N VAL A 69 0.15 -0.97 -5.81
CA VAL A 69 1.07 -0.48 -6.86
C VAL A 69 2.42 -1.20 -6.78
N GLU A 70 3.00 -1.34 -5.60
CA GLU A 70 4.30 -2.00 -5.42
C GLU A 70 4.22 -3.51 -5.68
N ARG A 71 3.14 -4.18 -5.28
CA ARG A 71 2.90 -5.59 -5.63
C ARG A 71 2.83 -5.78 -7.14
N ASN A 72 2.07 -4.93 -7.85
CA ASN A 72 1.97 -5.01 -9.30
C ASN A 72 3.34 -4.79 -9.97
N ARG A 73 4.17 -3.90 -9.42
CA ARG A 73 5.55 -3.71 -9.88
C ARG A 73 6.42 -4.94 -9.61
N ALA A 74 6.30 -5.56 -8.44
CA ALA A 74 7.01 -6.80 -8.09
C ALA A 74 6.67 -7.97 -9.02
N MET A 75 5.43 -8.06 -9.50
CA MET A 75 5.03 -9.09 -10.49
C MET A 75 5.77 -8.95 -11.82
N LEU A 76 6.13 -7.73 -12.22
CA LEU A 76 6.82 -7.44 -13.49
C LEU A 76 8.34 -7.61 -13.39
N LYS A 77 8.89 -7.72 -12.18
CA LYS A 77 10.33 -7.93 -11.96
C LYS A 77 10.70 -9.40 -12.14
N ALA A 78 11.94 -9.63 -12.58
CA ALA A 78 12.53 -10.96 -12.55
C ALA A 78 12.65 -11.44 -11.08
N PRO A 79 12.35 -12.72 -10.77
CA PRO A 79 12.36 -13.19 -9.38
C PRO A 79 13.66 -12.91 -8.63
N ASN A 80 14.81 -13.06 -9.29
CA ASN A 80 16.13 -12.83 -8.70
C ASN A 80 16.47 -11.36 -8.41
N SER A 81 15.65 -10.39 -8.84
CA SER A 81 15.85 -8.96 -8.54
C SER A 81 14.86 -8.41 -7.51
N LEU A 82 14.02 -9.26 -6.93
CA LEU A 82 13.08 -8.89 -5.89
C LEU A 82 13.80 -8.66 -4.56
N ASN A 83 13.42 -7.59 -3.85
CA ASN A 83 13.76 -7.46 -2.44
C ASN A 83 12.84 -8.34 -1.56
N ALA A 84 13.09 -8.35 -0.24
CA ALA A 84 12.33 -9.17 0.69
C ALA A 84 10.81 -8.89 0.67
N TRP A 85 10.42 -7.61 0.70
CA TRP A 85 9.01 -7.18 0.67
C TRP A 85 8.31 -7.59 -0.63
N GLU A 86 8.99 -7.41 -1.76
CA GLU A 86 8.49 -7.74 -3.10
C GLU A 86 8.32 -9.24 -3.29
N ALA A 87 9.31 -10.03 -2.85
CA ALA A 87 9.24 -11.49 -2.84
C ALA A 87 8.07 -11.96 -1.97
N TYR A 88 7.94 -11.45 -0.74
CA TYR A 88 6.83 -11.79 0.15
C TYR A 88 5.46 -11.47 -0.45
N HIS A 89 5.25 -10.28 -1.01
CA HIS A 89 3.95 -9.91 -1.58
C HIS A 89 3.62 -10.68 -2.87
N ARG A 90 4.64 -11.09 -3.64
CA ARG A 90 4.46 -12.01 -4.76
C ARG A 90 4.08 -13.41 -4.28
N GLY A 91 4.68 -13.88 -3.19
CA GLY A 91 4.29 -15.12 -2.52
C GLY A 91 2.83 -15.10 -2.05
N LEU A 92 2.38 -14.02 -1.40
CA LEU A 92 0.98 -13.84 -1.01
C LEU A 92 0.03 -13.88 -2.22
N TRP A 93 0.41 -13.26 -3.34
CA TRP A 93 -0.40 -13.28 -4.55
C TRP A 93 -0.64 -14.70 -5.06
N HIS A 94 0.40 -15.55 -5.03
CA HIS A 94 0.27 -16.97 -5.37
C HIS A 94 -0.57 -17.74 -4.33
N MET A 95 -0.31 -17.53 -3.03
CA MET A 95 -1.03 -18.18 -1.92
C MET A 95 -2.56 -17.98 -2.00
N TYR A 96 -3.02 -16.77 -2.34
CA TYR A 96 -4.46 -16.46 -2.45
C TYR A 96 -5.17 -17.09 -3.65
N ARG A 97 -4.47 -17.88 -4.48
CA ARG A 97 -5.08 -18.67 -5.57
C ARG A 97 -5.52 -20.05 -5.12
N PHE A 98 -5.14 -20.48 -3.91
CA PHE A 98 -5.62 -21.69 -3.25
C PHE A 98 -5.49 -22.98 -4.07
N THR A 99 -4.41 -23.12 -4.85
CA THR A 99 -4.08 -24.37 -5.53
C THR A 99 -2.73 -24.89 -5.07
N ARG A 100 -2.51 -26.20 -5.18
CA ARG A 100 -1.24 -26.83 -4.78
C ARG A 100 -0.03 -26.21 -5.48
N THR A 101 -0.10 -26.08 -6.80
CA THR A 101 0.98 -25.51 -7.62
C THR A 101 1.28 -24.07 -7.22
N GLU A 102 0.25 -23.27 -6.97
CA GLU A 102 0.41 -21.88 -6.58
C GLU A 102 0.97 -21.76 -5.15
N ASN A 103 0.56 -22.64 -4.23
CA ASN A 103 1.14 -22.68 -2.89
C ASN A 103 2.62 -23.06 -2.92
N GLU A 104 3.02 -24.03 -3.76
CA GLU A 104 4.43 -24.39 -3.97
C GLU A 104 5.26 -23.19 -4.48
N LEU A 105 4.69 -22.36 -5.36
CA LEU A 105 5.31 -21.10 -5.79
C LEU A 105 5.36 -20.08 -4.67
N ALA A 106 4.31 -19.96 -3.85
CA ALA A 106 4.29 -19.07 -2.71
C ALA A 106 5.42 -19.39 -1.71
N HIS A 107 5.62 -20.67 -1.39
CA HIS A 107 6.73 -21.12 -0.55
C HIS A 107 8.10 -20.68 -1.09
N GLN A 108 8.35 -20.85 -2.40
CA GLN A 108 9.61 -20.42 -3.02
C GLN A 108 9.85 -18.92 -2.89
N PHE A 109 8.79 -18.11 -3.01
CA PHE A 109 8.88 -16.66 -2.84
C PHE A 109 9.06 -16.24 -1.37
N PHE A 110 8.44 -16.94 -0.42
CA PHE A 110 8.69 -16.69 1.00
C PHE A 110 10.12 -17.06 1.41
N ASP A 111 10.65 -18.18 0.93
CA ASP A 111 12.07 -18.54 1.12
C ASP A 111 13.00 -17.49 0.52
N MET A 112 12.66 -16.97 -0.67
CA MET A 112 13.42 -15.88 -1.29
C MET A 112 13.38 -14.61 -0.45
N ALA A 113 12.23 -14.27 0.13
CA ALA A 113 12.11 -13.13 1.03
C ALA A 113 13.04 -13.28 2.25
N LEU A 114 13.10 -14.48 2.84
CA LEU A 114 13.99 -14.78 3.98
C LEU A 114 15.47 -14.81 3.62
N LYS A 115 15.82 -15.17 2.39
CA LYS A 115 17.21 -15.05 1.89
C LYS A 115 17.66 -13.59 1.78
N GLN A 116 16.74 -12.70 1.43
CA GLN A 116 17.02 -11.25 1.33
C GLN A 116 17.03 -10.58 2.71
N ASP A 117 16.09 -10.96 3.57
CA ASP A 117 15.98 -10.46 4.94
C ASP A 117 15.57 -11.61 5.89
N PRO A 118 16.53 -12.24 6.57
CA PRO A 118 16.25 -13.30 7.54
C PRO A 118 15.42 -12.84 8.75
N THR A 119 15.28 -11.53 8.97
CA THR A 119 14.49 -10.98 10.08
C THR A 119 13.02 -10.76 9.70
N PHE A 120 12.63 -11.03 8.45
CA PHE A 120 11.30 -10.73 7.95
C PHE A 120 10.25 -11.74 8.43
N ALA A 121 9.79 -11.58 9.67
CA ALA A 121 8.88 -12.49 10.37
C ALA A 121 7.63 -12.91 9.58
N ARG A 122 7.07 -12.02 8.75
CA ARG A 122 5.88 -12.32 7.95
C ARG A 122 6.11 -13.43 6.92
N ALA A 123 7.33 -13.55 6.38
CA ALA A 123 7.66 -14.61 5.45
C ALA A 123 7.70 -15.99 6.14
N TYR A 124 8.17 -16.07 7.39
CA TYR A 124 8.04 -17.29 8.19
C TYR A 124 6.58 -17.67 8.44
N ALA A 125 5.72 -16.69 8.75
CA ALA A 125 4.30 -16.94 8.93
C ALA A 125 3.63 -17.47 7.64
N GLY A 126 4.08 -17.03 6.46
CA GLY A 126 3.59 -17.55 5.18
C GLY A 126 4.09 -18.96 4.84
N LEU A 127 5.13 -19.45 5.50
CA LEU A 127 5.66 -20.82 5.35
C LEU A 127 5.03 -21.82 6.32
N SER A 128 4.35 -21.35 7.35
CA SER A 128 3.65 -22.18 8.34
C SER A 128 2.35 -22.76 7.80
#